data_AF-A0A9W8MJY2-F1
#
_entry.id   AF-A0A9W8MJY2-F1
#
_cell.length_a   1.000
_cell.length_b   1.000
_cell.length_c   1.000
_cell.angle_alpha   90.00
_cell.angle_beta   90.00
_cell.angle_gamma   90.00
#
_symmetry.space_group_name_H-M   'P 1'
#
loop_
_entity.id
_entity.type
_entity.pdbx_description
1 polymer ?
#
loop_
_entity_poly.entity_id
_entity_poly.type
_entity_poly.pdbx_seq_one_letter_code
_entity_poly.pdbx_strand_id
1 'polypeptide(L)'
;MLLHHFFFFALAAFFKTSWAQFNCPAFPSPRPAASSFTAQSTLPDPFQYFSSTRRVSSPEEWYACRQPEIKRVLQEYQFGFYPDKSAETVSATRSGNTLSITVSAGGKSGTFRSTLTLPSGASASNPAPVMIAIGGVDNNAYTRAGIAVATLDYLGVAPDGNGKTGAFWSLYNGQDIGETY
;
A
#
# COMPACT_ATOMS: atom_id res chain seq x y z
N MET A 1 65.41 30.11 8.04
CA MET A 1 64.55 30.00 6.83
C MET A 1 63.28 29.29 7.26
N LEU A 2 62.25 30.04 7.68
CA LEU A 2 61.00 29.52 8.23
C LEU A 2 60.04 29.13 7.10
N LEU A 3 59.60 27.87 7.09
CA LEU A 3 58.64 27.33 6.13
C LEU A 3 57.21 27.59 6.65
N HIS A 4 56.50 28.55 6.05
CA HIS A 4 55.09 28.82 6.36
C HIS A 4 54.20 27.73 5.74
N HIS A 5 53.55 26.92 6.59
CA HIS A 5 52.47 26.03 6.19
C HIS A 5 51.17 26.83 6.03
N PHE A 6 50.65 26.90 4.80
CA PHE A 6 49.31 27.41 4.53
C PHE A 6 48.28 26.29 4.80
N PHE A 7 47.47 26.44 5.85
CA PHE A 7 46.28 25.62 6.09
C PHE A 7 45.13 26.14 5.22
N PHE A 8 44.73 25.37 4.20
CA PHE A 8 43.48 25.59 3.48
C PHE A 8 42.32 25.03 4.32
N PHE A 9 41.50 25.92 4.91
CA PHE A 9 40.19 25.53 5.44
C PHE A 9 39.19 25.42 4.28
N ALA A 10 38.83 24.20 3.89
CA ALA A 10 37.71 23.97 2.99
C ALA A 10 36.40 24.19 3.75
N LEU A 11 35.66 25.25 3.40
CA LEU A 11 34.32 25.51 3.92
C LEU A 11 33.34 24.53 3.24
N ALA A 12 32.95 23.47 3.94
CA ALA A 12 31.89 22.57 3.47
C ALA A 12 30.53 23.29 3.54
N ALA A 13 30.00 23.72 2.39
CA ALA A 13 28.64 24.21 2.30
C ALA A 13 27.66 23.05 2.48
N PHE A 14 27.03 22.97 3.65
CA PHE A 14 25.87 22.10 3.87
C PHE A 14 24.68 22.66 3.08
N PHE A 15 24.44 22.13 1.88
CA PHE A 15 23.16 22.31 1.20
C PHE A 15 22.10 21.61 2.04
N LYS A 16 21.33 22.38 2.81
CA LYS A 16 20.06 21.91 3.37
C LYS A 16 19.13 21.65 2.18
N THR A 17 18.96 20.40 1.77
CA THR A 17 17.86 19.99 0.90
C THR A 17 16.57 20.31 1.65
N SER A 18 15.98 21.48 1.39
CA SER A 18 14.64 21.78 1.87
C SER A 18 13.69 20.94 1.05
N TRP A 19 13.11 19.92 1.67
CA TRP A 19 11.91 19.29 1.14
C TRP A 19 10.88 20.40 0.91
N ALA A 20 10.32 20.49 -0.28
CA ALA A 20 9.24 21.43 -0.54
C ALA A 20 8.12 21.15 0.47
N GLN A 21 7.88 22.10 1.38
CA GLN A 21 6.82 21.98 2.36
C GLN A 21 5.50 22.32 1.66
N PHE A 22 4.75 21.30 1.25
CA PHE A 22 3.42 21.50 0.69
C PHE A 22 2.41 21.80 1.80
N ASN A 23 1.63 22.87 1.63
CA ASN A 23 0.48 23.13 2.48
C ASN A 23 -0.73 22.30 2.01
N CYS A 24 -0.79 21.05 2.45
CA CYS A 24 -1.89 20.15 2.11
C CYS A 24 -3.19 20.62 2.78
N PRO A 25 -4.33 20.67 2.07
CA PRO A 25 -5.61 21.00 2.70
C PRO A 25 -5.97 19.89 3.68
N ALA A 26 -6.39 20.27 4.88
CA ALA A 26 -6.79 19.30 5.89
C ALA A 26 -8.09 18.61 5.45
N PHE A 27 -8.17 17.31 5.73
CA PHE A 27 -9.43 16.60 5.63
C PHE A 27 -10.39 17.11 6.72
N PRO A 28 -11.68 17.32 6.44
CA PRO A 28 -12.59 17.89 7.43
C PRO A 28 -12.67 17.05 8.72
N SER A 29 -12.67 17.74 9.86
CA SER A 29 -12.93 17.17 11.18
C SER A 29 -13.94 18.09 11.92
N PRO A 30 -15.16 17.62 12.25
CA PRO A 30 -15.66 16.26 12.01
C PRO A 30 -15.88 15.97 10.52
N ARG A 31 -15.90 14.67 10.20
CA ARG A 31 -16.11 14.18 8.84
C ARG A 31 -17.57 14.39 8.41
N PRO A 32 -17.85 14.87 7.19
CA PRO A 32 -19.22 15.02 6.72
C PRO A 32 -19.95 13.69 6.67
N ALA A 33 -21.24 13.67 7.01
CA ALA A 33 -22.06 12.50 6.76
C ALA A 33 -22.21 12.28 5.26
N ALA A 34 -22.15 11.03 4.77
CA ALA A 34 -22.32 10.73 3.35
C ALA A 34 -23.66 11.25 2.78
N SER A 35 -24.71 11.29 3.60
CA SER A 35 -26.03 11.85 3.26
C SER A 35 -26.02 13.36 3.01
N SER A 36 -24.98 14.08 3.41
CA SER A 36 -24.83 15.52 3.17
C SER A 36 -24.25 15.85 1.79
N PHE A 37 -23.78 14.85 1.04
CA PHE A 37 -23.18 15.09 -0.27
C PHE A 37 -24.22 15.45 -1.32
N THR A 38 -23.91 16.49 -2.09
CA THR A 38 -24.70 16.87 -3.26
C THR A 38 -24.46 15.87 -4.37
N ALA A 39 -25.54 15.35 -4.96
CA ALA A 39 -25.48 14.44 -6.10
C ALA A 39 -24.67 15.07 -7.25
N GLN A 40 -23.70 14.32 -7.77
CA GLN A 40 -22.87 14.71 -8.90
C GLN A 40 -23.27 13.87 -10.12
N SER A 41 -23.54 14.52 -11.24
CA SER A 41 -23.85 13.83 -12.51
C SER A 41 -22.60 13.46 -13.32
N THR A 42 -21.41 13.87 -12.84
CA THR A 42 -20.11 13.64 -13.49
C THR A 42 -19.12 13.02 -12.52
N LEU A 43 -18.02 12.48 -13.05
CA LEU A 43 -16.92 12.00 -12.22
C LEU A 43 -16.29 13.15 -11.41
N PRO A 44 -15.90 12.93 -10.14
CA PRO A 44 -15.14 13.91 -9.37
C PRO A 44 -13.83 14.28 -10.05
N ASP A 45 -13.46 15.56 -10.00
CA ASP A 45 -12.18 16.03 -10.55
C ASP A 45 -11.01 15.47 -9.71
N PRO A 46 -10.11 14.66 -10.29
CA PRO A 46 -8.99 14.11 -9.55
C PRO A 46 -8.03 15.19 -9.05
N PHE A 47 -7.98 16.39 -9.64
CA PHE A 47 -7.06 17.46 -9.29
C PHE A 47 -7.65 18.54 -8.38
N GLN A 48 -8.89 18.40 -7.95
CA GLN A 48 -9.51 19.32 -6.98
C GLN A 48 -9.64 18.61 -5.61
N TYR A 49 -9.28 19.32 -4.54
CA TYR A 49 -9.36 18.78 -3.17
C TYR A 49 -10.82 18.61 -2.72
N PHE A 50 -11.05 17.71 -1.75
CA PHE A 50 -12.39 17.28 -1.34
C PHE A 50 -13.24 18.43 -0.75
N SER A 51 -12.63 19.27 0.07
CA SER A 51 -13.29 20.38 0.79
C SER A 51 -12.83 21.76 0.34
N SER A 52 -12.10 21.86 -0.78
CA SER A 52 -11.50 23.10 -1.26
C SER A 52 -11.63 23.25 -2.77
N THR A 53 -11.78 24.49 -3.24
CA THR A 53 -11.71 24.84 -4.66
C THR A 53 -10.27 24.89 -5.18
N ARG A 54 -9.28 24.74 -4.29
CA ARG A 54 -7.87 24.70 -4.65
C ARG A 54 -7.60 23.49 -5.54
N ARG A 55 -6.73 23.68 -6.53
CA ARG A 55 -6.31 22.63 -7.46
C ARG A 55 -4.87 22.21 -7.19
N VAL A 56 -4.57 20.95 -7.48
CA VAL A 56 -3.21 20.42 -7.50
C VAL A 56 -2.45 21.04 -8.68
N SER A 57 -1.22 21.48 -8.42
CA SER A 57 -0.41 22.27 -9.36
C SER A 57 0.88 21.59 -9.82
N SER A 58 1.30 20.50 -9.17
CA SER A 58 2.50 19.75 -9.57
C SER A 58 2.41 18.24 -9.23
N PRO A 59 3.25 17.39 -9.85
CA PRO A 59 3.37 15.98 -9.46
C PRO A 59 3.78 15.77 -8.00
N GLU A 60 4.68 16.60 -7.48
CA GLU A 60 5.15 16.51 -6.10
C GLU A 60 4.01 16.82 -5.12
N GLU A 61 3.20 17.83 -5.42
CA GLU A 61 2.01 18.16 -4.63
C GLU A 61 0.97 17.02 -4.71
N TRP A 62 0.83 16.38 -5.87
CA TRP A 62 -0.05 15.22 -6.02
C TRP A 62 0.30 14.10 -5.05
N TYR A 63 1.57 13.70 -5.01
CA TYR A 63 2.04 12.62 -4.13
C TYR A 63 2.01 13.03 -2.65
N ALA A 64 2.35 14.28 -2.34
CA ALA A 64 2.40 14.77 -0.96
C ALA A 64 1.00 14.98 -0.36
N CYS A 65 0.02 15.45 -1.15
CA CYS A 65 -1.27 15.92 -0.63
C CYS A 65 -2.48 15.20 -1.23
N ARG A 66 -2.63 15.20 -2.55
CA ARG A 66 -3.89 14.76 -3.19
C ARG A 66 -4.07 13.25 -3.18
N GLN A 67 -3.01 12.47 -3.45
CA GLN A 67 -3.09 11.02 -3.40
C GLN A 67 -3.45 10.51 -1.98
N PRO A 68 -2.82 10.98 -0.89
CA PRO A 68 -3.26 10.66 0.47
C PRO A 68 -4.71 11.07 0.77
N GLU A 69 -5.16 12.23 0.29
CA GLU A 69 -6.55 12.69 0.48
C GLU A 69 -7.55 11.77 -0.23
N ILE A 70 -7.30 11.41 -1.50
CA ILE A 70 -8.15 10.46 -2.24
C ILE A 70 -8.22 9.13 -1.50
N LYS A 71 -7.07 8.62 -1.03
CA LYS A 71 -7.04 7.40 -0.22
C LYS A 71 -7.87 7.56 1.06
N ARG A 72 -7.83 8.72 1.72
CA ARG A 72 -8.67 8.99 2.89
C ARG A 72 -10.16 8.99 2.55
N VAL A 73 -10.58 9.65 1.48
CA VAL A 73 -11.98 9.66 1.00
C VAL A 73 -12.47 8.23 0.73
N LEU A 74 -11.69 7.43 0.03
CA LEU A 74 -12.05 6.05 -0.33
C LEU A 74 -12.15 5.13 0.90
N GLN A 75 -11.24 5.29 1.87
CA GLN A 75 -11.32 4.53 3.13
C GLN A 75 -12.53 4.94 3.96
N GLU A 76 -12.88 6.23 3.96
CA GLU A 76 -14.00 6.75 4.75
C GLU A 76 -15.36 6.30 4.21
N TYR A 77 -15.57 6.44 2.90
CA TYR A 77 -16.91 6.36 2.32
C TYR A 77 -17.16 5.10 1.47
N GLN A 78 -16.14 4.27 1.22
CA GLN A 78 -16.31 3.10 0.34
C GLN A 78 -15.69 1.81 0.88
N PHE A 79 -14.39 1.79 1.18
CA PHE A 79 -13.66 0.55 1.41
C PHE A 79 -13.41 0.22 2.89
N GLY A 80 -13.63 1.18 3.80
CA GLY A 80 -13.15 1.06 5.17
C GLY A 80 -11.64 1.31 5.28
N PHE A 81 -11.13 1.27 6.51
CA PHE A 81 -9.74 1.60 6.79
C PHE A 81 -8.79 0.44 6.51
N TYR A 82 -7.66 0.78 5.88
CA TYR A 82 -6.51 -0.10 5.82
C TYR A 82 -5.81 -0.06 7.19
N PRO A 83 -5.69 -1.20 7.89
CA PRO A 83 -5.18 -1.21 9.27
C PRO A 83 -3.72 -0.76 9.35
N ASP A 84 -3.33 -0.23 10.51
CA ASP A 84 -1.91 -0.11 10.83
C ASP A 84 -1.30 -1.51 10.97
N LYS A 85 -0.28 -1.75 10.16
CA LYS A 85 0.45 -3.02 10.08
C LYS A 85 1.77 -3.01 10.85
N SER A 86 2.07 -1.93 11.58
CA SER A 86 3.33 -1.77 12.31
C SER A 86 3.60 -2.88 13.33
N ALA A 87 2.54 -3.47 13.88
CA ALA A 87 2.60 -4.57 14.84
C ALA A 87 2.44 -5.97 14.19
N GLU A 88 2.27 -6.06 12.87
CA GLU A 88 2.15 -7.34 12.17
C GLU A 88 3.49 -8.06 12.08
N THR A 89 3.46 -9.37 12.28
CA THR A 89 4.56 -10.29 11.95
C THR A 89 4.10 -11.27 10.90
N VAL A 90 4.96 -11.54 9.91
CA VAL A 90 4.65 -12.42 8.78
C VAL A 90 5.61 -13.59 8.77
N SER A 91 5.07 -14.80 8.64
CA SER A 91 5.83 -16.01 8.38
C SER A 91 5.23 -16.75 7.18
N ALA A 92 6.06 -17.47 6.44
CA ALA A 92 5.60 -18.26 5.31
C ALA A 92 6.36 -19.59 5.24
N THR A 93 5.64 -20.66 4.91
CA THR A 93 6.22 -21.97 4.59
C THR A 93 5.83 -22.36 3.17
N ARG A 94 6.70 -23.13 2.51
CA ARG A 94 6.46 -23.64 1.16
C ARG A 94 6.46 -25.16 1.16
N SER A 95 5.42 -25.75 0.60
CA SER A 95 5.34 -27.18 0.30
C SER A 95 5.00 -27.37 -1.18
N GLY A 96 5.94 -27.93 -1.94
CA GLY A 96 5.85 -27.98 -3.40
C GLY A 96 5.66 -26.60 -4.01
N ASN A 97 4.51 -26.38 -4.65
CA ASN A 97 4.15 -25.11 -5.28
C ASN A 97 3.24 -24.24 -4.40
N THR A 98 2.90 -24.67 -3.19
CA THR A 98 1.99 -23.93 -2.32
C THR A 98 2.76 -23.19 -1.24
N LEU A 99 2.56 -21.88 -1.15
CA LEU A 99 2.94 -21.03 -0.04
C LEU A 99 1.78 -20.96 0.96
N SER A 100 2.06 -21.24 2.23
CA SER A 100 1.16 -20.92 3.35
C SER A 100 1.72 -19.72 4.10
N ILE A 101 0.98 -18.62 4.12
CA ILE A 101 1.38 -17.35 4.72
C ILE A 101 0.54 -17.13 5.97
N THR A 102 1.20 -16.92 7.11
CA THR A 102 0.57 -16.60 8.39
C THR A 102 0.98 -15.21 8.82
N VAL A 103 -0.02 -14.36 9.07
CA VAL A 103 0.15 -13.01 9.65
C VAL A 103 -0.33 -13.07 11.10
N SER A 104 0.41 -12.46 12.01
CA SER A 104 0.05 -12.38 13.43
C SER A 104 0.21 -10.97 13.97
N ALA A 105 -0.77 -10.51 14.75
CA ALA A 105 -0.77 -9.22 15.44
C ALA A 105 -1.63 -9.31 16.72
N GLY A 106 -1.18 -8.70 17.82
CA GLY A 106 -1.99 -8.61 19.04
C GLY A 106 -2.45 -9.96 19.61
N GLY A 107 -1.65 -11.02 19.49
CA GLY A 107 -1.97 -12.38 19.94
C GLY A 107 -2.96 -13.14 19.06
N LYS A 108 -3.39 -12.57 17.92
CA LYS A 108 -4.22 -13.21 16.90
C LYS A 108 -3.39 -13.56 15.69
N SER A 109 -3.83 -14.58 14.95
CA SER A 109 -3.20 -15.02 13.70
C SER A 109 -4.23 -15.40 12.66
N GLY A 110 -3.86 -15.23 11.39
CA GLY A 110 -4.65 -15.63 10.24
C GLY A 110 -3.72 -16.20 9.17
N THR A 111 -4.15 -17.28 8.52
CA THR A 111 -3.36 -17.97 7.50
C THR A 111 -4.13 -18.02 6.19
N PHE A 112 -3.45 -17.67 5.10
CA PHE A 112 -3.97 -17.81 3.73
C PHE A 112 -2.89 -18.43 2.84
N ARG A 113 -3.25 -18.77 1.59
CA ARG A 113 -2.36 -19.50 0.69
C ARG A 113 -2.14 -18.77 -0.62
N SER A 114 -1.03 -19.10 -1.25
CA SER A 114 -0.79 -18.81 -2.67
C SER A 114 -0.21 -20.03 -3.37
N THR A 115 -0.62 -20.26 -4.62
CA THR A 115 -0.05 -21.29 -5.48
C THR A 115 0.90 -20.66 -6.49
N LEU A 116 2.11 -21.19 -6.59
CA LEU A 116 3.14 -20.77 -7.52
C LEU A 116 3.09 -21.57 -8.82
N THR A 117 3.08 -20.88 -9.94
CA THR A 117 3.36 -21.45 -11.27
C THR A 117 4.66 -20.86 -11.77
N LEU A 118 5.67 -21.70 -11.98
CA LEU A 118 7.00 -21.26 -12.36
C LEU A 118 7.22 -21.43 -13.86
N PRO A 119 7.92 -20.50 -14.53
CA PRO A 119 8.37 -20.70 -15.90
C PRO A 119 9.50 -21.74 -15.93
N SER A 120 9.76 -22.31 -17.11
CA SER A 120 10.87 -23.23 -17.29
C SER A 120 12.21 -22.59 -16.92
N GLY A 121 13.08 -23.33 -16.25
CA GLY A 121 14.41 -22.86 -15.85
C GLY A 121 14.44 -21.94 -14.62
N ALA A 122 13.28 -21.58 -14.03
CA ALA A 122 13.25 -20.83 -12.78
C ALA A 122 13.79 -21.67 -11.62
N SER A 123 14.71 -21.09 -10.86
CA SER A 123 15.34 -21.72 -9.70
C SER A 123 15.80 -20.66 -8.69
N ALA A 124 16.38 -21.09 -7.57
CA ALA A 124 16.99 -20.17 -6.63
C ALA A 124 18.20 -19.43 -7.22
N SER A 125 18.94 -20.05 -8.14
CA SER A 125 20.08 -19.44 -8.83
C SER A 125 19.69 -18.67 -10.09
N ASN A 126 18.48 -18.90 -10.60
CA ASN A 126 17.91 -18.22 -11.76
C ASN A 126 16.48 -17.75 -11.44
N PRO A 127 16.32 -16.68 -10.63
CA PRO A 127 15.02 -16.23 -10.18
C PRO A 127 14.21 -15.63 -11.33
N ALA A 128 12.91 -15.91 -11.33
CA ALA A 128 11.96 -15.29 -12.26
C ALA A 128 11.26 -14.08 -11.61
N PRO A 129 10.92 -13.03 -12.38
CA PRO A 129 9.96 -12.04 -11.92
C PRO A 129 8.61 -12.71 -11.60
N VAL A 130 7.84 -12.14 -10.69
CA VAL A 130 6.57 -12.71 -10.22
C VAL A 130 5.42 -11.74 -10.48
N MET A 131 4.34 -12.26 -11.06
CA MET A 131 3.03 -11.62 -11.12
C MET A 131 2.13 -12.23 -10.04
N ILE A 132 1.46 -11.39 -9.24
CA ILE A 132 0.49 -11.86 -8.24
C ILE A 132 -0.91 -11.81 -8.86
N ALA A 133 -1.55 -12.98 -8.98
CA ALA A 133 -2.91 -13.11 -9.49
C ALA A 133 -3.90 -13.25 -8.34
N ILE A 134 -4.94 -12.42 -8.28
CA ILE A 134 -6.00 -12.54 -7.28
C ILE A 134 -7.09 -13.45 -7.87
N GLY A 135 -7.33 -14.62 -7.28
CA GLY A 135 -8.30 -15.62 -7.77
C GLY A 135 -7.81 -16.46 -8.96
N GLY A 136 -7.16 -15.85 -9.96
CA GLY A 136 -6.52 -16.58 -11.07
C GLY A 136 -6.37 -15.77 -12.36
N VAL A 137 -5.51 -16.25 -13.26
CA VAL A 137 -5.26 -15.71 -14.61
C VAL A 137 -4.84 -16.86 -15.55
N ASP A 138 -4.72 -16.60 -16.86
CA ASP A 138 -4.01 -17.53 -17.76
C ASP A 138 -2.51 -17.53 -17.46
N ASN A 139 -2.06 -18.53 -16.69
CA ASN A 139 -0.66 -18.66 -16.31
C ASN A 139 0.27 -18.83 -17.52
N ASN A 140 -0.21 -19.39 -18.63
CA ASN A 140 0.66 -19.69 -19.78
C ASN A 140 1.15 -18.43 -20.49
N ALA A 141 0.35 -17.36 -20.50
CA ALA A 141 0.76 -16.07 -21.03
C ALA A 141 2.00 -15.53 -20.31
N TYR A 142 2.07 -15.71 -18.99
CA TYR A 142 3.17 -15.24 -18.15
C TYR A 142 4.37 -16.19 -18.18
N THR A 143 4.14 -17.50 -18.05
CA THR A 143 5.25 -18.46 -17.96
C THR A 143 6.03 -18.58 -19.27
N ARG A 144 5.38 -18.41 -20.43
CA ARG A 144 6.09 -18.31 -21.74
C ARG A 144 6.96 -17.07 -21.85
N ALA A 145 6.62 -16.00 -21.13
CA ALA A 145 7.43 -14.79 -21.04
C ALA A 145 8.51 -14.85 -19.93
N GLY A 146 8.69 -16.01 -19.29
CA GLY A 146 9.65 -16.16 -18.19
C GLY A 146 9.18 -15.53 -16.87
N ILE A 147 7.87 -15.28 -16.71
CA ILE A 147 7.28 -14.69 -15.50
C ILE A 147 6.58 -15.78 -14.69
N ALA A 148 6.91 -15.90 -13.42
CA ALA A 148 6.19 -16.75 -12.48
C ALA A 148 4.86 -16.12 -12.06
N VAL A 149 3.87 -16.94 -11.75
CA VAL A 149 2.58 -16.48 -11.23
C VAL A 149 2.38 -16.99 -9.82
N ALA A 150 2.11 -16.08 -8.89
CA ALA A 150 1.66 -16.39 -7.54
C ALA A 150 0.14 -16.14 -7.46
N THR A 151 -0.66 -17.19 -7.58
CA THR A 151 -2.12 -17.10 -7.47
C THR A 151 -2.49 -17.04 -5.99
N LEU A 152 -2.96 -15.88 -5.54
CA LEU A 152 -3.44 -15.64 -4.19
C LEU A 152 -4.86 -16.20 -4.03
N ASP A 153 -5.04 -17.07 -3.04
CA ASP A 153 -6.37 -17.49 -2.59
C ASP A 153 -7.01 -16.37 -1.77
N TYR A 154 -7.70 -15.47 -2.46
CA TYR A 154 -8.34 -14.32 -1.83
C TYR A 154 -9.50 -14.72 -0.92
N LEU A 155 -10.14 -15.88 -1.15
CA LEU A 155 -11.18 -16.41 -0.26
C LEU A 155 -10.59 -16.78 1.11
N GLY A 156 -9.34 -17.25 1.15
CA GLY A 156 -8.62 -17.44 2.41
C GLY A 156 -8.26 -16.14 3.13
N VAL A 157 -8.19 -15.01 2.42
CA VAL A 157 -7.87 -13.69 2.99
C VAL A 157 -9.13 -13.02 3.53
N ALA A 158 -10.11 -12.79 2.65
CA ALA A 158 -11.41 -12.20 2.93
C ALA A 158 -12.37 -12.55 1.77
N PRO A 159 -13.31 -13.49 1.93
CA PRO A 159 -14.24 -13.87 0.86
C PRO A 159 -15.15 -12.73 0.40
N ASP A 160 -15.60 -12.79 -0.86
CA ASP A 160 -16.64 -11.92 -1.41
C ASP A 160 -17.99 -12.22 -0.75
N GLY A 161 -18.24 -11.61 0.40
CA GLY A 161 -19.47 -11.78 1.16
C GLY A 161 -19.44 -11.08 2.51
N ASN A 162 -20.58 -11.11 3.20
CA ASN A 162 -20.77 -10.36 4.44
C ASN A 162 -20.35 -11.14 5.71
N GLY A 163 -19.79 -12.34 5.56
CA GLY A 163 -19.53 -13.26 6.67
C GLY A 163 -18.40 -12.85 7.61
N LYS A 164 -17.57 -11.85 7.24
CA LYS A 164 -16.39 -11.41 8.00
C LYS A 164 -15.49 -12.60 8.42
N THR A 165 -15.11 -13.42 7.45
CA THR A 165 -14.28 -14.63 7.64
C THR A 165 -12.97 -14.53 6.86
N GLY A 166 -12.03 -15.43 7.13
CA GLY A 166 -10.70 -15.42 6.50
C GLY A 166 -9.64 -14.73 7.35
N ALA A 167 -8.40 -14.79 6.90
CA ALA A 167 -7.23 -14.36 7.66
C ALA A 167 -7.34 -12.89 8.13
N PHE A 168 -7.82 -11.98 7.28
CA PHE A 168 -7.99 -10.57 7.65
C PHE A 168 -8.90 -10.42 8.88
N TRP A 169 -10.06 -11.07 8.87
CA TRP A 169 -11.00 -10.99 9.98
C TRP A 169 -10.54 -11.77 11.21
N SER A 170 -9.75 -12.84 11.05
CA SER A 170 -9.10 -13.50 12.19
C SER A 170 -8.17 -12.56 12.96
N LEU A 171 -7.53 -11.60 12.29
CA LEU A 171 -6.70 -10.57 12.94
C LEU A 171 -7.55 -9.41 13.50
N TYR A 172 -8.37 -8.80 12.66
CA TYR A 172 -8.94 -7.48 12.97
C TYR A 172 -10.37 -7.48 13.49
N ASN A 173 -11.07 -8.63 13.53
CA ASN A 173 -12.44 -8.64 14.03
C ASN A 173 -12.51 -8.16 15.49
N GLY A 174 -13.44 -7.23 15.75
CA GLY A 174 -13.61 -6.57 17.04
C GLY A 174 -12.61 -5.45 17.36
N GLN A 175 -11.75 -5.05 16.41
CA GLN A 175 -10.89 -3.88 16.56
C GLN A 175 -11.44 -2.70 15.76
N ASP A 176 -11.32 -1.50 16.33
CA ASP A 176 -11.43 -0.28 15.54
C ASP A 176 -10.09 -0.02 14.84
N ILE A 177 -10.09 -0.22 13.52
CA ILE A 177 -8.92 -0.02 12.66
C ILE A 177 -8.92 1.37 11.98
N GLY A 178 -9.87 2.24 12.33
CA GLY A 178 -10.10 3.54 11.70
C GLY A 178 -9.97 4.77 12.60
N GLU A 179 -9.78 4.60 13.91
CA GLU A 179 -9.62 5.70 14.87
C GLU A 179 -8.17 5.84 15.40
N THR A 180 -7.26 6.28 14.54
CA THR A 180 -6.01 6.91 14.99
C THR A 180 -5.59 8.03 14.04
N TYR A 181 -6.34 9.14 14.03
CA TYR A 181 -5.84 10.48 13.68
C TYR A 181 -6.59 11.54 14.48
#